data_AF-A0A285CPB4-F1
#
_entry.id   AF-A0A285CPB4-F1
#
_cell.length_a   1.000
_cell.length_b   1.000
_cell.length_c   1.000
_cell.angle_alpha   90.00
_cell.angle_beta   90.00
_cell.angle_gamma   90.00
#
_symmetry.space_group_name_H-M   'P 1'
#
loop_
_entity.id
_entity.type
_entity.pdbx_description
1 polymer ?
#
loop_
_entity_poly.entity_id
_entity_poly.type
_entity_poly.pdbx_seq_one_letter_code
_entity_poly.pdbx_strand_id
1 'polypeptide(L)'
;MVPLFAAIFILWAVAMQPAPWPRGRAGWLHADRLGGLAGTVFAQAFLVVGCFAVGCGIGAFLPATPDLPVTGPLVLSLAALVLARLAVDPHGLAMIVDHRPASPTQAAGTFDHRRADRLVAPFFDLPDSTCDLALLERLTDLAPHLTCAALLDALARRIEAEVRPCHAARRALILQATAPATADTCIGRREPVRALRIAGQDRALLRLLALRLGRLQTERPLLRTDCPSVDDLRAAFPGRAIPQMMRRAA
;
A
#
# COMPACT_ATOMS: atom_id res chain seq x y z
N MET A 1 10.10 29.02 -27.04
CA MET A 1 10.31 27.56 -27.18
C MET A 1 10.30 26.83 -25.85
N VAL A 2 11.05 27.29 -24.84
CA VAL A 2 11.06 26.75 -23.47
C VAL A 2 9.67 26.58 -22.79
N PRO A 3 8.73 27.54 -22.86
CA PRO A 3 7.44 27.39 -22.19
C PRO A 3 6.54 26.33 -22.83
N LEU A 4 6.70 26.08 -24.14
CA LEU A 4 5.95 25.04 -24.85
C LEU A 4 6.44 23.64 -24.46
N PHE A 5 7.76 23.48 -24.33
CA PHE A 5 8.37 22.23 -23.87
C PHE A 5 8.00 21.93 -22.41
N ALA A 6 8.03 22.95 -21.55
CA ALA A 6 7.56 22.83 -20.17
C ALA A 6 6.07 22.46 -20.09
N ALA A 7 5.23 23.06 -20.93
CA ALA A 7 3.80 22.74 -21.00
C ALA A 7 3.55 21.30 -21.45
N ILE A 8 4.29 20.81 -22.45
CA ILE A 8 4.19 19.41 -22.92
C ILE A 8 4.66 18.44 -21.83
N PHE A 9 5.72 18.78 -21.09
CA PHE A 9 6.23 17.93 -19.99
C PHE A 9 5.28 17.91 -18.79
N ILE A 10 4.65 19.04 -18.46
CA ILE A 10 3.62 19.13 -17.41
C ILE A 10 2.38 18.34 -17.83
N LEU A 11 1.92 18.50 -19.07
CA LEU A 11 0.79 17.76 -19.62
C LEU A 11 1.07 16.25 -19.65
N TRP A 12 2.31 15.86 -19.97
CA TRP A 12 2.75 14.46 -19.96
C TRP A 12 2.92 13.90 -18.55
N ALA A 13 3.34 14.71 -17.57
CA ALA A 13 3.38 14.33 -16.15
C ALA A 13 1.96 14.10 -15.60
N VAL A 14 1.00 14.95 -15.98
CA VAL A 14 -0.42 14.76 -15.67
C VAL A 14 -0.98 13.49 -16.33
N ALA A 15 -0.52 13.15 -17.54
CA ALA A 15 -0.98 11.97 -18.27
C ALA A 15 -0.36 10.65 -17.78
N MET A 16 0.91 10.64 -17.36
CA MET A 16 1.63 9.42 -16.94
C MET A 16 1.48 9.09 -15.45
N GLN A 17 1.10 10.06 -14.60
CA GLN A 17 0.83 9.81 -13.19
C GLN A 17 -0.53 10.41 -12.79
N PRO A 18 -1.64 9.66 -12.92
CA PRO A 18 -2.84 9.96 -12.15
C PRO A 18 -2.62 9.50 -10.70
N ALA A 19 -1.62 10.07 -10.01
CA ALA A 19 -1.55 9.98 -8.55
C ALA A 19 -2.82 10.65 -7.99
N PRO A 20 -3.42 10.16 -6.88
CA PRO A 20 -4.78 10.50 -6.51
C PRO A 20 -4.87 11.98 -6.17
N TRP A 21 -5.29 12.77 -7.17
CA TRP A 21 -5.53 14.19 -6.99
C TRP A 21 -6.56 14.33 -5.87
N PRO A 22 -6.24 15.06 -4.79
CA PRO A 22 -7.14 15.20 -3.66
C PRO A 22 -8.42 15.86 -4.17
N ARG A 23 -9.51 15.08 -4.22
CA ARG A 23 -10.82 15.50 -4.74
C ARG A 23 -11.53 16.52 -3.83
N GLY A 24 -10.84 17.09 -2.84
CA GLY A 24 -11.39 18.03 -1.88
C GLY A 24 -10.35 19.02 -1.38
N ARG A 25 -10.80 20.25 -1.08
CA ARG A 25 -9.96 21.37 -0.61
C ARG A 25 -9.18 21.06 0.68
N ALA A 26 -9.69 20.16 1.53
CA ALA A 26 -9.04 19.76 2.77
C ALA A 26 -7.77 18.89 2.57
N GLY A 27 -7.62 18.24 1.41
CA GLY A 27 -6.45 17.41 1.09
C GLY A 27 -5.19 18.19 0.69
N TRP A 28 -5.33 19.49 0.46
CA TRP A 28 -4.21 20.38 0.07
C TRP A 28 -3.37 20.86 1.25
N LEU A 29 -3.84 20.67 2.49
CA LEU A 29 -3.21 21.23 3.71
C LEU A 29 -2.26 20.27 4.45
N HIS A 30 -2.13 19.00 4.02
CA HIS A 30 -1.25 18.03 4.69
C HIS A 30 0.10 17.91 3.98
N ALA A 31 1.15 18.45 4.61
CA ALA A 31 2.51 18.55 4.08
C ALA A 31 3.22 17.20 3.85
N ASP A 32 2.81 16.13 4.54
CA ASP A 32 3.45 14.81 4.43
C ASP A 32 3.28 14.12 3.08
N ARG A 33 2.33 14.55 2.24
CA ARG A 33 2.16 14.01 0.87
C ARG A 33 2.90 14.80 -0.21
N LEU A 34 3.53 15.92 0.14
CA LEU A 34 4.33 16.73 -0.78
C LEU A 34 5.75 16.16 -0.98
N GLY A 35 6.27 15.38 -0.02
CA GLY A 35 7.64 14.85 -0.06
C GLY A 35 7.90 13.86 -1.20
N GLY A 36 6.97 12.92 -1.45
CA GLY A 36 7.07 11.99 -2.57
C GLY A 36 6.86 12.65 -3.94
N LEU A 37 6.07 13.72 -3.96
CA LEU A 37 5.81 14.55 -5.16
C LEU A 37 7.06 15.36 -5.52
N ALA A 38 7.74 15.93 -4.52
CA ALA A 38 8.98 16.67 -4.70
C ALA A 38 10.10 15.78 -5.25
N GLY A 39 10.25 14.55 -4.75
CA GLY A 39 11.29 13.63 -5.23
C GLY A 39 11.14 13.26 -6.71
N THR A 40 9.91 13.06 -7.17
CA THR A 40 9.62 12.72 -8.56
C THR A 40 9.82 13.92 -9.48
N VAL A 41 9.34 15.11 -9.07
CA VAL A 41 9.58 16.37 -9.79
C VAL A 41 11.07 16.68 -9.88
N PHE A 42 11.83 16.39 -8.81
CA PHE A 42 13.27 16.61 -8.77
C PHE A 42 14.02 15.67 -9.71
N ALA A 43 13.74 14.36 -9.67
CA ALA A 43 14.34 13.39 -10.59
C ALA A 43 14.05 13.73 -12.07
N GLN A 44 12.83 14.21 -12.34
CA GLN A 44 12.40 14.57 -13.68
C GLN A 44 13.02 15.90 -14.15
N ALA A 45 13.12 16.89 -13.27
CA ALA A 45 13.87 18.13 -13.53
C ALA A 45 15.35 17.82 -13.79
N PHE A 46 15.94 16.88 -13.04
CA PHE A 46 17.33 16.47 -13.21
C PHE A 46 17.56 15.80 -14.56
N LEU A 47 16.61 14.95 -15.01
CA LEU A 47 16.69 14.32 -16.32
C LEU A 47 16.56 15.35 -17.46
N VAL A 48 15.66 16.32 -17.32
CA VAL A 48 15.49 17.40 -18.31
C VAL A 48 16.72 18.30 -18.36
N VAL A 49 17.26 18.70 -17.21
CA VAL A 49 18.50 19.47 -17.11
C VAL A 49 19.69 18.67 -17.66
N GLY A 50 19.77 17.37 -17.38
CA GLY A 50 20.79 16.47 -17.91
C GLY A 50 20.74 16.38 -19.44
N CYS A 51 19.57 16.12 -20.01
CA CYS A 51 19.38 16.10 -21.47
C CYS A 51 19.67 17.46 -22.11
N PHE A 52 19.31 18.57 -21.44
CA PHE A 52 19.62 19.90 -21.93
C PHE A 52 21.12 20.22 -21.86
N ALA A 53 21.79 19.84 -20.77
CA ALA A 53 23.24 20.01 -20.61
C ALA A 53 24.01 19.17 -21.65
N VAL A 54 23.56 17.95 -21.94
CA VAL A 54 24.12 17.12 -23.01
C VAL A 54 23.88 17.76 -24.38
N GLY A 55 22.66 18.26 -24.65
CA GLY A 55 22.33 18.96 -25.89
C GLY A 55 23.15 20.24 -26.10
N CYS A 56 23.32 21.05 -25.06
CA CYS A 56 24.16 22.25 -25.09
C CYS A 56 25.65 21.91 -25.22
N GLY A 57 26.12 20.84 -24.56
CA GLY A 57 27.49 20.35 -24.70
C GLY A 57 27.81 19.90 -26.12
N ILE A 58 26.89 19.20 -26.78
CA ILE A 58 27.04 18.79 -28.18
C ILE A 58 26.97 20.02 -29.10
N GLY A 59 26.07 20.98 -28.84
CA GLY A 59 25.95 22.21 -29.62
C GLY A 59 27.16 23.15 -29.52
N ALA A 60 27.86 23.16 -28.39
CA ALA A 60 29.05 23.99 -28.17
C ALA A 60 30.29 23.51 -28.94
N PHE A 61 30.33 22.22 -29.33
CA PHE A 61 31.44 21.64 -30.09
C PHE A 61 31.27 21.74 -31.61
N LEU A 62 30.11 22.19 -32.11
CA LEU A 62 29.90 22.42 -33.55
C LEU A 62 30.12 23.91 -33.89
N PRO A 63 31.19 24.30 -34.61
CA PRO A 63 31.48 25.70 -34.95
C PRO A 63 30.62 26.31 -36.06
N ALA A 64 29.51 25.68 -36.43
CA ALA A 64 28.55 26.20 -37.39
C ALA A 64 27.15 25.89 -36.88
N THR A 65 26.34 26.93 -36.63
CA THR A 65 24.91 26.80 -36.34
C THR A 65 24.19 26.43 -37.63
N PRO A 66 23.81 25.17 -37.86
CA PRO A 66 22.95 24.85 -38.99
C PRO A 66 21.55 25.37 -38.64
N ASP A 67 20.90 26.04 -39.59
CA ASP A 67 19.49 26.43 -39.48
C ASP A 67 18.65 25.14 -39.43
N LEU A 68 18.53 24.56 -38.24
CA LEU A 68 17.87 23.29 -38.02
C LEU A 68 16.36 23.54 -38.01
N PRO A 69 15.62 23.05 -39.02
CA PRO A 69 14.17 23.18 -39.04
C PRO A 69 13.58 22.48 -37.80
N VAL A 70 12.49 23.06 -37.27
CA VAL A 70 11.76 22.64 -36.05
C VAL A 70 11.32 21.15 -36.07
N THR A 71 11.43 20.49 -37.22
CA THR A 71 11.21 19.05 -37.42
C THR A 71 12.29 18.14 -36.82
N GLY A 72 13.52 18.61 -36.59
CA GLY A 72 14.61 17.80 -36.04
C GLY A 72 14.30 17.16 -34.67
N PRO A 73 13.88 17.95 -33.66
CA PRO A 73 13.48 17.44 -32.35
C PRO A 73 12.28 16.48 -32.41
N LEU A 74 11.37 16.69 -33.37
CA LEU A 74 10.19 15.86 -33.56
C LEU A 74 10.56 14.46 -34.08
N VAL A 75 11.46 14.40 -35.07
CA VAL A 75 11.99 13.15 -35.62
C VAL A 75 12.82 12.41 -34.57
N LEU A 76 13.61 13.12 -33.77
CA LEU A 76 14.37 12.52 -32.68
C LEU A 76 13.45 11.93 -31.60
N SER A 77 12.35 12.61 -31.28
CA SER A 77 11.35 12.11 -30.31
C SER A 77 10.63 10.86 -30.83
N LEU A 78 10.28 10.83 -32.12
CA LEU A 78 9.71 9.66 -32.78
C LEU A 78 10.71 8.49 -32.85
N ALA A 79 11.97 8.77 -33.17
CA ALA A 79 13.03 7.77 -33.20
C ALA A 79 13.29 7.18 -31.80
N ALA A 80 13.30 8.02 -30.76
CA ALA A 80 13.42 7.56 -29.36
C ALA A 80 12.23 6.68 -28.95
N LEU A 81 11.01 6.98 -29.43
CA LEU A 81 9.83 6.15 -29.16
C LEU A 81 9.94 4.77 -29.84
N VAL A 82 10.41 4.73 -31.09
CA VAL A 82 10.63 3.47 -31.82
C VAL A 82 11.77 2.66 -31.20
N LEU A 83 12.88 3.29 -30.82
CA LEU A 83 13.99 2.62 -30.14
C LEU A 83 13.57 2.11 -28.74
N ALA A 84 12.81 2.88 -27.98
CA ALA A 84 12.31 2.44 -26.68
C ALA A 84 11.36 1.24 -26.82
N ARG A 85 10.60 1.15 -27.91
CA ARG A 85 9.77 -0.02 -28.24
C ARG A 85 10.57 -1.20 -28.79
N LEU A 86 11.68 -0.97 -29.50
CA LEU A 86 12.55 -2.03 -30.02
C LEU A 86 13.48 -2.63 -28.95
N ALA A 87 13.89 -1.83 -27.97
CA ALA A 87 14.72 -2.28 -26.86
C ALA A 87 13.97 -3.15 -25.84
N VAL A 88 12.62 -3.17 -25.91
CA VAL A 88 11.80 -4.11 -25.16
C VAL A 88 11.64 -5.38 -25.99
N ASP A 89 12.40 -6.42 -25.64
CA ASP A 89 12.36 -7.72 -26.31
C ASP A 89 10.99 -8.41 -26.11
N PRO A 90 10.19 -8.65 -27.19
CA PRO A 90 8.85 -9.22 -27.06
C PRO A 90 8.85 -10.70 -26.66
N HIS A 91 9.97 -11.43 -26.85
CA HIS A 91 10.04 -12.87 -26.49
C HIS A 91 10.23 -13.12 -24.99
N GLY A 92 10.74 -12.14 -24.22
CA GLY A 92 10.77 -12.20 -22.75
C GLY A 92 9.40 -11.97 -22.10
N LEU A 93 8.47 -11.34 -22.81
CA LEU A 93 7.13 -11.00 -22.33
C LEU A 93 6.08 -12.07 -22.67
N ALA A 94 6.31 -12.90 -23.69
CA ALA A 94 5.34 -13.94 -24.09
C ALA A 94 5.13 -15.04 -23.02
N MET A 95 6.11 -15.29 -22.13
CA MET A 95 5.92 -16.20 -20.98
C MET A 95 5.20 -15.56 -19.78
N ILE A 96 4.93 -14.25 -19.81
CA ILE A 96 4.23 -13.51 -18.74
C ILE A 96 2.84 -13.02 -19.20
N VAL A 97 2.60 -12.97 -20.52
CA VAL A 97 1.40 -12.38 -21.12
C VAL A 97 0.41 -13.48 -21.51
N ASP A 98 -0.21 -14.11 -20.51
CA ASP A 98 -1.52 -14.74 -20.73
C ASP A 98 -2.63 -14.14 -19.85
N HIS A 99 -2.37 -13.08 -19.09
CA HIS A 99 -3.42 -12.38 -18.34
C HIS A 99 -3.36 -10.87 -18.58
N ARG A 100 -4.25 -10.41 -19.47
CA ARG A 100 -4.91 -9.08 -19.61
C ARG A 100 -4.19 -7.88 -18.94
N PRO A 101 -3.90 -6.78 -19.68
CA PRO A 101 -3.06 -5.69 -19.16
C PRO A 101 -3.77 -4.93 -18.03
N ALA A 102 -3.33 -5.21 -16.80
CA ALA A 102 -3.63 -4.42 -15.61
C ALA A 102 -2.70 -3.20 -15.57
N SER A 103 -3.26 -2.03 -15.31
CA SER A 103 -2.55 -0.74 -15.23
C SER A 103 -1.32 -0.79 -14.30
N PRO A 104 -0.27 0.01 -14.56
CA PRO A 104 1.00 -0.02 -13.80
C PRO A 104 0.84 0.26 -12.28
N THR A 105 -0.23 0.95 -11.87
CA THR A 105 -0.58 1.15 -10.45
C THR A 105 -1.02 -0.14 -9.75
N GLN A 106 -1.65 -1.06 -10.47
CA GLN A 106 -1.94 -2.40 -9.96
C GLN A 106 -0.67 -3.24 -9.89
N ALA A 107 0.25 -3.10 -10.84
CA ALA A 107 1.54 -3.80 -10.77
C ALA A 107 2.29 -3.43 -9.48
N ALA A 108 2.47 -2.15 -9.18
CA ALA A 108 3.14 -1.69 -7.95
C ALA A 108 2.41 -2.17 -6.67
N GLY A 109 1.08 -2.08 -6.61
CA GLY A 109 0.28 -2.60 -5.49
C GLY A 109 0.37 -4.13 -5.36
N THR A 110 0.40 -4.87 -6.46
CA THR A 110 0.56 -6.33 -6.44
C THR A 110 1.95 -6.77 -6.00
N PHE A 111 3.01 -6.01 -6.31
CA PHE A 111 4.35 -6.29 -5.79
C PHE A 111 4.39 -6.12 -4.26
N ASP A 112 3.77 -5.07 -3.74
CA ASP A 112 3.72 -4.82 -2.30
C ASP A 112 2.86 -5.86 -1.57
N HIS A 113 1.72 -6.24 -2.15
CA HIS A 113 0.88 -7.32 -1.62
C HIS A 113 1.60 -8.68 -1.64
N ARG A 114 2.24 -9.07 -2.75
CA ARG A 114 3.01 -10.32 -2.83
C ARG A 114 4.17 -10.34 -1.85
N ARG A 115 4.84 -9.19 -1.65
CA ARG A 115 5.92 -9.07 -0.65
C ARG A 115 5.37 -9.23 0.76
N ALA A 116 4.26 -8.57 1.10
CA ALA A 116 3.61 -8.71 2.39
C ALA A 116 3.16 -10.16 2.63
N ASP A 117 2.55 -10.80 1.64
CA ASP A 117 2.08 -12.20 1.74
C ASP A 117 3.24 -13.19 1.95
N ARG A 118 4.44 -12.91 1.39
CA ARG A 118 5.66 -13.69 1.66
C ARG A 118 6.19 -13.47 3.07
N LEU A 119 6.22 -12.23 3.55
CA LEU A 119 6.72 -11.90 4.88
C LEU A 119 5.82 -12.44 5.99
N VAL A 120 4.52 -12.57 5.73
CA VAL A 120 3.56 -13.11 6.69
C VAL A 120 3.44 -14.64 6.62
N ALA A 121 3.94 -15.28 5.54
CA ALA A 121 3.92 -16.74 5.38
C ALA A 121 4.36 -17.54 6.62
N PRO A 122 5.45 -17.16 7.33
CA PRO A 122 5.92 -17.91 8.49
C PRO A 122 4.93 -17.98 9.66
N PHE A 123 3.92 -17.10 9.73
CA PHE A 123 2.88 -17.17 10.77
C PHE A 123 1.90 -18.33 10.58
N PHE A 124 1.80 -18.87 9.36
CA PHE A 124 0.92 -19.99 9.02
C PHE A 124 1.59 -21.34 9.28
N ASP A 125 2.92 -21.38 9.33
CA ASP A 125 3.71 -22.58 9.65
C ASP A 125 3.97 -22.73 11.16
N LEU A 126 3.54 -21.75 11.97
CA LEU A 126 3.73 -21.75 13.41
C LEU A 126 2.80 -22.77 14.11
N PRO A 127 3.27 -23.45 15.17
CA PRO A 127 2.41 -24.25 16.03
C PRO A 127 1.33 -23.40 16.69
N ASP A 128 0.12 -23.93 16.82
CA ASP A 128 -0.99 -23.24 17.50
C ASP A 128 -0.71 -22.96 18.99
N SER A 129 0.22 -23.71 19.59
CA SER A 129 0.69 -23.53 20.97
C SER A 129 1.66 -22.36 21.17
N THR A 130 2.03 -21.65 20.10
CA THR A 130 2.92 -20.48 20.18
C THR A 130 2.36 -19.45 21.16
N CYS A 131 3.19 -18.95 22.07
CA CYS A 131 2.77 -17.97 23.07
C CYS A 131 2.56 -16.58 22.44
N ASP A 132 1.71 -15.75 23.05
CA ASP A 132 1.40 -14.41 22.51
C ASP A 132 2.64 -13.50 22.46
N LEU A 133 3.58 -13.66 23.40
CA LEU A 133 4.81 -12.86 23.43
C LEU A 133 5.68 -13.14 22.21
N ALA A 134 5.89 -14.41 21.85
CA ALA A 134 6.66 -14.78 20.66
C ALA A 134 5.98 -14.29 19.36
N LEU A 135 4.65 -14.26 19.32
CA LEU A 135 3.92 -13.67 18.19
C LEU A 135 4.14 -12.15 18.11
N LEU A 136 4.11 -11.45 19.24
CA LEU A 136 4.33 -10.01 19.31
C LEU A 136 5.77 -9.63 18.91
N GLU A 137 6.77 -10.39 19.34
CA GLU A 137 8.17 -10.20 18.94
C GLU A 137 8.31 -10.29 17.42
N ARG A 138 7.77 -11.35 16.80
CA ARG A 138 7.79 -11.48 15.34
C ARG A 138 7.04 -10.38 14.60
N LEU A 139 5.91 -9.92 15.15
CA LEU A 139 5.18 -8.79 14.57
C LEU A 139 6.00 -7.48 14.66
N THR A 140 6.77 -7.33 15.73
CA THR A 140 7.66 -6.17 15.94
C THR A 140 8.83 -6.21 14.96
N ASP A 141 9.40 -7.39 14.71
CA ASP A 141 10.47 -7.60 13.72
C ASP A 141 10.01 -7.28 12.29
N LEU A 142 8.71 -7.39 12.01
CA LEU A 142 8.13 -7.03 10.70
C LEU A 142 7.78 -5.54 10.55
N ALA A 143 7.68 -4.80 11.65
CA ALA A 143 7.36 -3.36 11.63
C ALA A 143 8.26 -2.50 10.72
N PRO A 144 9.60 -2.70 10.62
CA PRO A 144 10.43 -1.93 9.70
C PRO A 144 10.22 -2.28 8.22
N HIS A 145 9.57 -3.41 7.92
CA HIS A 145 9.44 -3.91 6.56
C HIS A 145 8.04 -3.72 5.97
N LEU A 146 7.02 -3.55 6.82
CA LEU A 146 5.62 -3.43 6.43
C LEU A 146 4.90 -2.37 7.25
N THR A 147 4.01 -1.63 6.60
CA THR A 147 3.06 -0.78 7.33
C THR A 147 2.06 -1.64 8.11
N CYS A 148 1.53 -1.12 9.22
CA CYS A 148 0.51 -1.82 10.01
C CYS A 148 -0.71 -2.23 9.15
N ALA A 149 -1.09 -1.33 8.23
CA ALA A 149 -2.14 -1.56 7.24
C ALA A 149 -1.83 -2.75 6.32
N ALA A 150 -0.65 -2.77 5.68
CA ALA A 150 -0.27 -3.83 4.76
C ALA A 150 -0.13 -5.19 5.46
N LEU A 151 0.39 -5.20 6.70
CA LEU A 151 0.51 -6.38 7.53
C LEU A 151 -0.85 -7.00 7.88
N LEU A 152 -1.81 -6.17 8.33
CA LEU A 152 -3.17 -6.62 8.62
C LEU A 152 -3.90 -7.14 7.38
N ASP A 153 -3.74 -6.44 6.26
CA ASP A 153 -4.35 -6.85 4.99
C ASP A 153 -3.77 -8.18 4.49
N ALA A 154 -2.46 -8.39 4.60
CA ALA A 154 -1.80 -9.64 4.23
C ALA A 154 -2.21 -10.81 5.14
N LEU A 155 -2.21 -10.61 6.47
CA LEU A 155 -2.69 -11.61 7.43
C LEU A 155 -4.14 -12.01 7.13
N ALA A 156 -5.02 -11.03 6.97
CA ALA A 156 -6.44 -11.30 6.74
C ALA A 156 -6.70 -12.00 5.41
N ARG A 157 -6.12 -11.52 4.29
CA ARG A 157 -6.26 -12.18 2.99
C ARG A 157 -5.82 -13.63 3.03
N ARG A 158 -4.70 -13.91 3.70
CA ARG A 158 -4.15 -15.25 3.76
C ARG A 158 -4.92 -16.17 4.72
N ILE A 159 -5.44 -15.64 5.83
CA ILE A 159 -6.38 -16.37 6.70
C ILE A 159 -7.67 -16.74 5.95
N GLU A 160 -8.19 -15.84 5.11
CA GLU A 160 -9.40 -16.08 4.30
C GLU A 160 -9.16 -17.10 3.17
N ALA A 161 -7.95 -17.14 2.61
CA ALA A 161 -7.57 -18.09 1.57
C ALA A 161 -7.25 -19.50 2.08
N GLU A 162 -6.87 -19.63 3.35
CA GLU A 162 -6.44 -20.90 3.94
C GLU A 162 -7.64 -21.80 4.26
N VAL A 163 -7.58 -23.06 3.82
CA VAL A 163 -8.65 -24.05 4.08
C VAL A 163 -8.63 -24.52 5.54
N ARG A 164 -7.45 -24.50 6.17
CA ARG A 164 -7.25 -24.93 7.55
C ARG A 164 -7.25 -23.75 8.51
N PRO A 165 -7.91 -23.87 9.68
CA PRO A 165 -7.87 -22.81 10.69
C PRO A 165 -6.48 -22.71 11.33
N CYS A 166 -5.71 -21.68 10.96
CA CYS A 166 -4.42 -21.38 11.60
C CYS A 166 -4.66 -20.48 12.83
N HIS A 167 -4.66 -21.05 14.05
CA HIS A 167 -4.94 -20.27 15.25
C HIS A 167 -3.83 -19.25 15.53
N ALA A 168 -2.56 -19.60 15.28
CA ALA A 168 -1.43 -18.69 15.45
C ALA A 168 -1.58 -17.40 14.61
N ALA A 169 -1.90 -17.52 13.32
CA ALA A 169 -2.11 -16.37 12.43
C ALA A 169 -3.32 -15.51 12.85
N ARG A 170 -4.42 -16.13 13.27
CA ARG A 170 -5.61 -15.42 13.77
C ARG A 170 -5.32 -14.67 15.07
N ARG A 171 -4.55 -15.26 15.99
CA ARG A 171 -4.05 -14.58 17.20
C ARG A 171 -3.16 -13.40 16.86
N ALA A 172 -2.19 -13.59 15.96
CA ALA A 172 -1.30 -12.52 15.51
C ALA A 172 -2.09 -11.33 14.92
N LEU A 173 -3.12 -11.60 14.11
CA LEU A 173 -3.98 -10.55 13.59
C LEU A 173 -4.75 -9.82 14.71
N ILE A 174 -5.33 -10.54 15.68
CA ILE A 174 -6.03 -9.91 16.81
C ILE A 174 -5.06 -9.05 17.63
N LEU A 175 -3.85 -9.55 17.88
CA LEU A 175 -2.81 -8.83 18.60
C LEU A 175 -2.42 -7.55 17.86
N GLN A 176 -2.22 -7.62 16.55
CA GLN A 176 -1.87 -6.45 15.73
C GLN A 176 -3.03 -5.46 15.61
N ALA A 177 -4.26 -5.93 15.38
CA ALA A 177 -5.45 -5.09 15.21
C ALA A 177 -5.83 -4.34 16.50
N THR A 178 -5.41 -4.86 17.66
CA THR A 178 -5.63 -4.25 18.96
C THR A 178 -4.40 -3.53 19.52
N ALA A 179 -3.31 -3.44 18.74
CA ALA A 179 -2.12 -2.72 19.17
C ALA A 179 -2.35 -1.19 19.08
N PRO A 180 -1.83 -0.41 20.04
CA PRO A 180 -1.99 1.04 20.03
C PRO A 180 -1.38 1.67 18.77
N ALA A 181 -0.19 1.23 18.33
CA ALA A 181 0.44 1.74 17.11
C ALA A 181 -0.43 1.56 15.85
N THR A 182 -1.11 0.41 15.75
CA THR A 182 -2.06 0.14 14.67
C THR A 182 -3.26 1.07 14.75
N ALA A 183 -3.79 1.31 15.95
CA ALA A 183 -4.97 2.14 16.12
C ALA A 183 -4.72 3.62 15.76
N ASP A 184 -3.49 4.12 15.94
CA ASP A 184 -3.11 5.47 15.50
C ASP A 184 -2.95 5.58 13.99
N THR A 185 -2.40 4.53 13.37
CA THR A 185 -2.09 4.53 11.92
C THR A 185 -3.28 4.14 11.06
N CYS A 186 -4.26 3.42 11.60
CA CYS A 186 -5.39 2.84 10.88
C CYS A 186 -6.75 3.42 11.32
N ILE A 187 -6.80 4.71 11.63
CA ILE A 187 -8.04 5.41 12.06
C ILE A 187 -9.13 5.25 10.99
N GLY A 188 -10.34 4.86 11.42
CA GLY A 188 -11.51 4.71 10.54
C GLY A 188 -11.55 3.40 9.73
N ARG A 189 -10.52 2.55 9.81
CA ARG A 189 -10.52 1.23 9.13
C ARG A 189 -11.31 0.16 9.89
N ARG A 190 -11.70 0.43 11.14
CA ARG A 190 -12.45 -0.50 12.02
C ARG A 190 -11.78 -1.88 12.11
N GLU A 191 -10.45 -1.92 12.23
CA GLU A 191 -9.68 -3.17 12.34
C GLU A 191 -10.12 -4.07 13.51
N PRO A 192 -10.55 -3.55 14.69
CA PRO A 192 -11.19 -4.35 15.73
C PRO A 192 -12.41 -5.17 15.26
N VAL A 193 -13.22 -4.61 14.37
CA VAL A 193 -14.39 -5.29 13.80
C VAL A 193 -13.96 -6.40 12.84
N ARG A 194 -12.87 -6.18 12.09
CA ARG A 194 -12.27 -7.22 11.26
C ARG A 194 -11.71 -8.36 12.11
N ALA A 195 -10.99 -8.03 13.19
CA ALA A 195 -10.49 -9.00 14.15
C ALA A 195 -11.61 -9.81 14.81
N LEU A 196 -12.77 -9.19 15.09
CA LEU A 196 -13.96 -9.89 15.57
C LEU A 196 -14.49 -10.93 14.55
N ARG A 197 -14.63 -10.55 13.27
CA ARG A 197 -15.03 -11.50 12.22
C ARG A 197 -14.06 -12.66 12.11
N ILE A 198 -12.76 -12.37 12.17
CA ILE A 198 -11.69 -13.37 12.09
C ILE A 198 -11.66 -14.24 13.34
N ALA A 199 -11.98 -13.75 14.53
CA ALA A 199 -12.12 -14.57 15.74
C ALA A 199 -13.27 -15.59 15.59
N GLY A 200 -14.35 -15.20 14.91
CA GLY A 200 -15.50 -16.08 14.67
C GLY A 200 -16.08 -16.60 15.97
N GLN A 201 -16.25 -17.92 16.09
CA GLN A 201 -16.84 -18.57 17.28
C GLN A 201 -15.80 -19.10 18.29
N ASP A 202 -14.51 -18.83 18.07
CA ASP A 202 -13.47 -19.31 18.96
C ASP A 202 -13.46 -18.51 20.27
N ARG A 203 -13.84 -19.18 21.36
CA ARG A 203 -13.92 -18.57 22.70
C ARG A 203 -12.58 -18.01 23.18
N ALA A 204 -11.46 -18.65 22.83
CA ALA A 204 -10.14 -18.19 23.25
C ALA A 204 -9.79 -16.88 22.54
N LEU A 205 -10.04 -16.79 21.23
CA LEU A 205 -9.81 -15.58 20.44
C LEU A 205 -10.74 -14.43 20.84
N LEU A 206 -12.02 -14.72 21.08
CA LEU A 206 -12.97 -13.71 21.54
C LEU A 206 -12.61 -13.17 22.93
N ARG A 207 -12.12 -14.02 23.83
CA ARG A 207 -11.63 -13.61 25.15
C ARG A 207 -10.39 -12.72 25.02
N LEU A 208 -9.44 -13.11 24.17
CA LEU A 208 -8.24 -12.31 23.89
C LEU A 208 -8.62 -10.93 23.32
N LEU A 209 -9.52 -10.90 22.34
CA LEU A 209 -10.01 -9.68 21.72
C LEU A 209 -10.71 -8.77 22.75
N ALA A 210 -11.62 -9.32 23.57
CA ALA A 210 -12.33 -8.54 24.59
C ALA A 210 -11.37 -7.93 25.64
N LEU A 211 -10.38 -8.69 26.11
CA LEU A 211 -9.37 -8.20 27.05
C LEU A 211 -8.54 -7.07 26.45
N ARG A 212 -8.09 -7.24 25.21
CA ARG A 212 -7.26 -6.26 24.50
C ARG A 212 -8.04 -4.99 24.17
N LEU A 213 -9.31 -5.11 23.76
CA LEU A 213 -10.17 -3.97 23.50
C LEU A 213 -10.48 -3.17 24.77
N GLY A 214 -10.76 -3.85 25.90
CA GLY A 214 -10.96 -3.15 27.18
C GLY A 214 -9.75 -2.31 27.58
N ARG A 215 -8.54 -2.85 27.38
CA ARG A 215 -7.29 -2.10 27.61
C ARG A 215 -7.13 -0.94 26.63
N LEU A 216 -7.33 -1.18 25.34
CA LEU A 216 -7.21 -0.14 24.30
C LEU A 216 -8.19 1.02 24.54
N GLN A 217 -9.42 0.74 24.95
CA GLN A 217 -10.42 1.77 25.26
C GLN A 217 -10.07 2.59 26.51
N THR A 218 -9.47 1.95 27.51
CA THR A 218 -9.01 2.63 28.72
C THR A 218 -7.84 3.56 28.40
N GLU A 219 -6.91 3.11 27.55
CA GLU A 219 -5.76 3.91 27.12
C GLU A 219 -6.16 5.01 26.12
N ARG A 220 -7.19 4.78 25.27
CA ARG A 220 -7.60 5.69 24.20
C ARG A 220 -9.11 5.76 24.00
N PRO A 221 -9.80 6.66 24.73
CA PRO A 221 -11.25 6.80 24.66
C PRO A 221 -11.78 7.24 23.29
N LEU A 222 -10.99 7.99 22.52
CA LEU A 222 -11.38 8.51 21.21
C LEU A 222 -11.57 7.42 20.15
N LEU A 223 -10.98 6.24 20.33
CA LEU A 223 -11.08 5.10 19.40
C LEU A 223 -12.36 4.28 19.60
N ARG A 224 -13.27 4.72 20.47
CA ARG A 224 -14.52 4.02 20.75
C ARG A 224 -15.40 3.87 19.50
N THR A 225 -15.31 4.78 18.54
CA THR A 225 -16.03 4.71 17.25
C THR A 225 -15.54 3.59 16.34
N ASP A 226 -14.27 3.17 16.49
CA ASP A 226 -13.68 2.10 15.69
C ASP A 226 -13.82 0.71 16.36
N CYS A 227 -14.31 0.68 17.60
CA CYS A 227 -14.60 -0.54 18.35
C CYS A 227 -15.87 -1.23 17.83
N PRO A 228 -15.99 -2.57 17.99
CA PRO A 228 -17.16 -3.31 17.58
C PRO A 228 -18.39 -2.88 18.40
N SER A 229 -19.44 -2.47 17.69
CA SER A 229 -20.75 -2.17 18.26
C SER A 229 -21.54 -3.43 18.57
N VAL A 230 -22.64 -3.30 19.32
CA VAL A 230 -23.58 -4.39 19.56
C VAL A 230 -24.16 -4.95 18.26
N ASP A 231 -24.32 -4.11 17.23
CA ASP A 231 -24.81 -4.55 15.92
C ASP A 231 -23.75 -5.37 15.16
N ASP A 232 -22.47 -5.00 15.26
CA ASP A 232 -21.37 -5.81 14.69
C ASP A 232 -21.28 -7.17 15.39
N LEU A 233 -21.49 -7.21 16.71
CA LEU A 233 -21.58 -8.46 17.47
C LEU A 233 -22.78 -9.31 17.03
N ARG A 234 -23.95 -8.69 16.84
CA ARG A 234 -25.14 -9.41 16.36
C ARG A 234 -24.94 -9.94 14.94
N ALA A 235 -24.29 -9.17 14.08
CA ALA A 235 -23.95 -9.58 12.72
C ALA A 235 -22.91 -10.73 12.70
N ALA A 236 -21.94 -10.73 13.61
CA ALA A 236 -20.98 -11.82 13.75
C ALA A 236 -21.60 -13.10 14.36
N PHE A 237 -22.68 -12.97 15.13
CA PHE A 237 -23.37 -14.08 15.81
C PHE A 237 -24.89 -14.10 15.57
N PRO A 238 -25.36 -14.28 14.32
CA PRO A 238 -26.79 -14.27 14.02
C PRO A 238 -27.51 -15.42 14.75
N GLY A 239 -28.56 -15.08 15.50
CA GLY A 239 -29.43 -16.06 16.18
C GLY A 239 -28.87 -16.70 17.45
N ARG A 240 -27.78 -16.17 18.03
CA ARG A 240 -27.17 -16.73 19.26
C ARG A 240 -26.98 -15.70 20.36
N ALA A 241 -26.89 -16.19 21.60
CA ALA A 241 -26.56 -15.35 22.74
C ALA A 241 -25.14 -14.77 22.59
N ILE A 242 -25.05 -13.45 22.51
CA ILE A 242 -23.77 -12.73 22.50
C ILE A 242 -23.04 -13.06 23.81
N PRO A 243 -21.76 -13.49 23.76
CA PRO A 243 -20.99 -13.75 24.97
C PRO A 243 -21.01 -12.54 25.90
N GLN A 244 -21.39 -12.73 27.17
CA GLN A 244 -21.51 -11.62 28.15
C GLN A 244 -20.23 -10.79 28.27
N MET A 245 -19.06 -11.41 28.06
CA MET A 245 -17.76 -10.73 28.09
C MET A 245 -17.61 -9.70 26.96
N MET A 246 -18.20 -9.94 25.79
CA MET A 246 -18.15 -8.99 24.67
C MET A 246 -19.16 -7.85 24.83
N ARG A 247 -20.30 -8.10 25.50
CA ARG A 247 -21.28 -7.04 25.82
C ARG A 247 -20.74 -5.96 26.75
N ARG A 248 -19.73 -6.27 27.58
CA ARG A 248 -19.09 -5.27 28.45
C ARG A 248 -18.00 -4.46 27.73
N ALA A 249 -17.51 -4.96 26.60
CA ALA A 249 -16.42 -4.35 25.82
C ALA A 249 -16.93 -3.53 24.63
N ALA A 250 -18.20 -3.69 24.24
CA ALA A 250 -18.90 -2.86 23.26
C ALA A 250 -19.66 -1.73 23.97
#